data_AF-A0A834B081-F1
#
_entry.id   AF-A0A834B081-F1
#
_cell.length_a   1.000
_cell.length_b   1.000
_cell.length_c   1.000
_cell.angle_alpha   90.00
_cell.angle_beta   90.00
_cell.angle_gamma   90.00
#
_symmetry.space_group_name_H-M   'P 1'
#
loop_
_entity.id
_entity.type
_entity.pdbx_description
1 polymer ?
#
loop_
_entity_poly.entity_id
_entity_poly.type
_entity_poly.pdbx_seq_one_letter_code
_entity_poly.pdbx_strand_id
1 'polypeptide(L)'
;MEFQPLPMDADGTTALFALSGQPFIGLELKVTNLPSDPAQPQADGDDAHEAQLLVSLPASLHYSGVRALDSVEKPLCVSNENASHVECELGNPMKRGAQITFYLILSTSGITIETTELEVELLLATISEQELHPVSARARVFIELPLSITGVAIPQQLFFSGVVRGESAMRSERDVGSKVKYEVTVSNQGQSLNTLGSAFLNIMWPHEIANGKWLLYPMRVELEGGQGPGQKGLCSPRPNILHLDVDSRDRRRRELEQQGRQEPPEQREPSTSWWPVSSAEKKKNITLDCDRGTANCVLFSCPLYSFDRAAVLHVWGRLWNSTFLEEYSAVKSLEVIVRANITVKSSIKNLLLRDASTVIPVMVYLDPVAVVAEGVPWWVILLAVLAGLLVLALLVLLMWKMGFFKRARYPEATVPQYHAVKIPREDRQQFKEEKTGTILRSNWGSPRREGPDAHPILAADGHPELGSDGHPVPGTV
;
A
#
# COMPACT_ATOMS: atom_id res chain seq x y z
N MET A 1 -27.57 3.69 -36.21
CA MET A 1 -26.85 4.32 -35.09
C MET A 1 -27.29 3.54 -33.87
N GLU A 2 -26.39 2.80 -33.26
CA GLU A 2 -26.70 1.79 -32.26
C GLU A 2 -26.78 2.49 -30.90
N PHE A 3 -27.99 2.70 -30.39
CA PHE A 3 -28.16 3.16 -29.01
C PHE A 3 -27.90 1.97 -28.09
N GLN A 4 -27.03 2.15 -27.11
CA GLN A 4 -26.82 1.14 -26.09
C GLN A 4 -27.89 1.31 -25.01
N PRO A 5 -28.67 0.27 -24.68
CA PRO A 5 -29.70 0.39 -23.67
C PRO A 5 -29.08 0.71 -22.31
N LEU A 6 -29.71 1.64 -21.58
CA LEU A 6 -29.28 1.98 -20.23
C LEU A 6 -29.53 0.79 -19.29
N PRO A 7 -28.63 0.52 -18.34
CA PRO A 7 -28.89 -0.47 -17.30
C PRO A 7 -30.09 -0.05 -16.47
N MET A 8 -30.92 -1.00 -16.06
CA MET A 8 -32.07 -0.76 -15.18
C MET A 8 -31.65 -0.92 -13.71
N ASP A 9 -32.29 -0.15 -12.83
CA ASP A 9 -32.16 -0.33 -11.39
C ASP A 9 -32.82 -1.63 -10.92
N ALA A 10 -32.62 -1.99 -9.64
CA ALA A 10 -33.18 -3.21 -9.02
C ALA A 10 -34.71 -3.35 -9.18
N ASP A 11 -35.42 -2.22 -9.30
CA ASP A 11 -36.87 -2.16 -9.48
C ASP A 11 -37.33 -2.52 -10.90
N GLY A 12 -36.40 -2.56 -11.88
CA GLY A 12 -36.68 -2.88 -13.28
C GLY A 12 -37.40 -1.79 -14.08
N THR A 13 -37.84 -0.70 -13.46
CA THR A 13 -38.58 0.39 -14.11
C THR A 13 -37.80 1.68 -14.28
N THR A 14 -36.70 1.85 -13.52
CA THR A 14 -35.90 3.08 -13.51
C THR A 14 -34.59 2.85 -14.22
N ALA A 15 -34.30 3.62 -15.27
CA ALA A 15 -33.03 3.55 -15.97
C ALA A 15 -31.90 4.22 -15.15
N LEU A 16 -30.69 3.73 -15.29
CA LEU A 16 -29.49 4.29 -14.68
C LEU A 16 -28.68 5.00 -15.77
N PHE A 17 -28.59 6.33 -15.68
CA PHE A 17 -27.90 7.17 -16.66
C PHE A 17 -26.60 7.76 -16.10
N ALA A 18 -25.46 7.30 -16.64
CA ALA A 18 -24.15 7.86 -16.35
C ALA A 18 -23.87 9.08 -17.25
N LEU A 19 -23.81 10.28 -16.66
CA LEU A 19 -23.44 11.49 -17.39
C LEU A 19 -21.93 11.46 -17.69
N SER A 20 -21.58 11.17 -18.94
CA SER A 20 -20.19 11.08 -19.42
C SER A 20 -19.91 12.01 -20.60
N GLY A 21 -20.75 13.05 -20.79
CA GLY A 21 -20.61 14.02 -21.87
C GLY A 21 -21.26 13.59 -23.20
N GLN A 22 -22.14 12.60 -23.19
CA GLN A 22 -22.94 12.25 -24.36
C GLN A 22 -23.90 13.40 -24.68
N PRO A 23 -23.89 13.98 -25.91
CA PRO A 23 -24.71 15.15 -26.23
C PRO A 23 -26.20 14.85 -26.41
N PHE A 24 -26.55 13.57 -26.64
CA PHE A 24 -27.93 13.13 -26.88
C PHE A 24 -28.20 11.78 -26.20
N ILE A 25 -29.44 11.59 -25.78
CA ILE A 25 -30.00 10.29 -25.38
C ILE A 25 -31.21 9.96 -26.27
N GLY A 26 -31.47 8.66 -26.46
CA GLY A 26 -32.63 8.16 -27.19
C GLY A 26 -33.65 7.57 -26.23
N LEU A 27 -34.91 8.02 -26.30
CA LEU A 27 -36.04 7.39 -25.63
C LEU A 27 -36.77 6.52 -26.65
N GLU A 28 -36.68 5.20 -26.50
CA GLU A 28 -37.44 4.24 -27.31
C GLU A 28 -38.91 4.25 -26.86
N LEU A 29 -39.80 4.45 -27.82
CA LEU A 29 -41.23 4.49 -27.62
C LEU A 29 -41.89 3.44 -28.48
N LYS A 30 -42.74 2.63 -27.85
CA LYS A 30 -43.56 1.63 -28.51
C LYS A 30 -45.02 1.94 -28.22
N VAL A 31 -45.73 2.40 -29.26
CA VAL A 31 -47.14 2.74 -29.16
C VAL A 31 -47.97 1.70 -29.92
N THR A 32 -49.06 1.23 -29.30
CA THR A 32 -49.89 0.16 -29.82
C THR A 32 -51.35 0.54 -29.78
N ASN A 33 -52.08 0.23 -30.86
CA ASN A 33 -53.54 0.19 -30.86
C ASN A 33 -54.00 -1.28 -30.89
N LEU A 34 -53.76 -2.00 -29.80
CA LEU A 34 -54.13 -3.40 -29.63
C LEU A 34 -55.37 -3.51 -28.73
N PRO A 35 -56.24 -4.51 -28.95
CA PRO A 35 -57.33 -4.78 -28.01
C PRO A 35 -56.76 -5.18 -26.63
N SER A 36 -57.42 -4.77 -25.55
CA SER A 36 -56.97 -5.07 -24.19
C SER A 36 -57.01 -6.57 -23.89
N ASP A 37 -58.01 -7.28 -24.43
CA ASP A 37 -58.10 -8.74 -24.37
C ASP A 37 -57.96 -9.35 -25.78
N PRO A 38 -56.85 -10.08 -26.06
CA PRO A 38 -56.67 -10.79 -27.32
C PRO A 38 -57.76 -11.83 -27.61
N ALA A 39 -58.42 -12.37 -26.58
CA ALA A 39 -59.51 -13.33 -26.71
C ALA A 39 -60.85 -12.66 -27.08
N GLN A 40 -61.00 -11.36 -26.83
CA GLN A 40 -62.18 -10.57 -27.18
C GLN A 40 -61.80 -9.32 -27.98
N PRO A 41 -61.22 -9.49 -29.19
CA PRO A 41 -60.67 -8.39 -29.98
C PRO A 41 -61.73 -7.44 -30.55
N GLN A 42 -63.01 -7.68 -30.31
CA GLN A 42 -64.12 -6.83 -30.73
C GLN A 42 -64.68 -5.97 -29.58
N ALA A 43 -64.18 -6.16 -28.35
CA ALA A 43 -64.63 -5.40 -27.20
C ALA A 43 -64.07 -3.97 -27.19
N ASP A 44 -62.83 -3.79 -27.69
CA ASP A 44 -62.10 -2.52 -27.75
C ASP A 44 -61.04 -2.54 -28.87
N GLY A 45 -60.16 -1.54 -28.92
CA GLY A 45 -59.06 -1.46 -29.90
C GLY A 45 -59.50 -1.06 -31.31
N ASP A 46 -60.61 -0.31 -31.43
CA ASP A 46 -61.06 0.26 -32.70
C ASP A 46 -60.04 1.25 -33.28
N ASP A 47 -60.23 1.64 -34.53
CA ASP A 47 -59.41 2.65 -35.20
C ASP A 47 -59.45 3.96 -34.40
N ALA A 48 -58.28 4.44 -33.96
CA ALA A 48 -58.17 5.66 -33.16
C ALA A 48 -57.99 6.88 -34.08
N HIS A 49 -58.98 7.78 -34.12
CA HIS A 49 -58.94 8.99 -34.95
C HIS A 49 -58.07 10.08 -34.33
N GLU A 50 -57.32 10.81 -35.18
CA GLU A 50 -56.39 11.86 -34.73
C GLU A 50 -55.52 11.41 -33.56
N ALA A 51 -54.92 10.22 -33.68
CA ALA A 51 -54.09 9.65 -32.62
C ALA A 51 -52.77 10.42 -32.51
N GLN A 52 -52.48 10.91 -31.31
CA GLN A 52 -51.30 11.72 -31.01
C GLN A 52 -50.63 11.25 -29.72
N LEU A 53 -49.33 11.48 -29.63
CA LEU A 53 -48.57 11.37 -28.40
C LEU A 53 -48.08 12.75 -27.97
N LEU A 54 -48.48 13.14 -26.78
CA LEU A 54 -48.03 14.34 -26.08
C LEU A 54 -46.92 13.98 -25.10
N VAL A 55 -45.77 14.61 -25.23
CA VAL A 55 -44.58 14.34 -24.41
C VAL A 55 -44.20 15.61 -23.67
N SER A 56 -44.10 15.51 -22.35
CA SER A 56 -43.63 16.58 -21.48
C SER A 56 -42.24 16.24 -20.95
N LEU A 57 -41.25 17.07 -21.30
CA LEU A 57 -39.86 16.91 -20.93
C LEU A 57 -39.51 17.79 -19.71
N PRO A 58 -38.62 17.32 -18.82
CA PRO A 58 -38.12 18.12 -17.72
C PRO A 58 -37.20 19.24 -18.26
N ALA A 59 -36.97 20.29 -17.48
CA ALA A 59 -36.12 21.43 -17.87
C ALA A 59 -34.66 21.05 -18.20
N SER A 60 -34.22 19.85 -17.80
CA SER A 60 -32.89 19.31 -18.07
C SER A 60 -32.75 18.63 -19.45
N LEU A 61 -33.86 18.38 -20.17
CA LEU A 61 -33.88 17.73 -21.48
C LEU A 61 -34.56 18.62 -22.51
N HIS A 62 -34.05 18.60 -23.74
CA HIS A 62 -34.66 19.32 -24.86
C HIS A 62 -34.87 18.38 -26.04
N TYR A 63 -36.00 18.49 -26.72
CA TYR A 63 -36.25 17.77 -27.95
C TYR A 63 -35.26 18.18 -29.06
N SER A 64 -34.61 17.19 -29.68
CA SER A 64 -33.68 17.39 -30.79
C SER A 64 -34.15 16.75 -32.10
N GLY A 65 -35.05 15.77 -32.05
CA GLY A 65 -35.57 15.13 -33.26
C GLY A 65 -36.16 13.74 -33.02
N VAL A 66 -36.62 13.11 -34.11
CA VAL A 66 -37.24 11.78 -34.10
C VAL A 66 -36.57 10.85 -35.13
N ARG A 67 -36.39 9.58 -34.74
CA ARG A 67 -35.82 8.51 -35.58
C ARG A 67 -36.68 7.25 -35.47
N ALA A 68 -36.79 6.49 -36.56
CA ALA A 68 -37.42 5.16 -36.56
C ALA A 68 -36.52 4.19 -37.32
N LEU A 69 -36.65 2.88 -37.07
CA LEU A 69 -35.92 1.87 -37.85
C LEU A 69 -36.37 1.89 -39.31
N ASP A 70 -37.68 1.95 -39.53
CA ASP A 70 -38.28 2.10 -40.85
C ASP A 70 -38.76 3.54 -41.07
N SER A 71 -38.34 4.17 -42.16
CA SER A 71 -38.70 5.55 -42.48
C SER A 71 -40.20 5.77 -42.72
N VAL A 72 -40.93 4.70 -43.05
CA VAL A 72 -42.39 4.71 -43.28
C VAL A 72 -43.16 4.79 -41.95
N GLU A 73 -42.59 4.25 -40.87
CA GLU A 73 -43.21 4.24 -39.54
C GLU A 73 -42.78 5.44 -38.67
N LYS A 74 -42.04 6.39 -39.25
CA LYS A 74 -41.55 7.57 -38.54
C LYS A 74 -42.70 8.59 -38.35
N PRO A 75 -43.14 8.85 -37.11
CA PRO A 75 -44.16 9.88 -36.87
C PRO A 75 -43.61 11.29 -37.09
N LEU A 76 -44.50 12.21 -37.45
CA LEU A 76 -44.20 13.63 -37.48
C LEU A 76 -44.28 14.17 -36.05
N CYS A 77 -43.17 14.67 -35.52
CA CYS A 77 -43.10 15.22 -34.17
C CYS A 77 -42.66 16.69 -34.21
N VAL A 78 -43.47 17.57 -33.62
CA VAL A 78 -43.24 19.02 -33.53
C VAL A 78 -43.13 19.40 -32.06
N SER A 79 -42.20 20.29 -31.73
CA SER A 79 -42.05 20.81 -30.36
C SER A 79 -42.45 22.27 -30.26
N ASN A 80 -42.73 22.71 -29.04
CA ASN A 80 -42.82 24.14 -28.73
C ASN A 80 -41.48 24.87 -28.87
N GLU A 81 -41.49 26.21 -28.73
CA GLU A 81 -40.29 27.06 -28.86
C GLU A 81 -39.16 26.67 -27.88
N ASN A 82 -39.51 26.23 -26.67
CA ASN A 82 -38.54 25.80 -25.64
C ASN A 82 -38.12 24.33 -25.76
N ALA A 83 -38.63 23.61 -26.76
CA ALA A 83 -38.39 22.18 -26.97
C ALA A 83 -38.68 21.30 -25.73
N SER A 84 -39.62 21.71 -24.88
CA SER A 84 -40.02 21.03 -23.63
C SER A 84 -41.30 20.22 -23.78
N HIS A 85 -42.18 20.59 -24.71
CA HIS A 85 -43.38 19.84 -25.05
C HIS A 85 -43.29 19.40 -26.51
N VAL A 86 -43.56 18.13 -26.76
CA VAL A 86 -43.50 17.52 -28.09
C VAL A 86 -44.83 16.85 -28.39
N GLU A 87 -45.37 17.13 -29.57
CA GLU A 87 -46.57 16.50 -30.10
C GLU A 87 -46.17 15.66 -31.30
N CYS A 88 -46.47 14.36 -31.24
CA CYS A 88 -46.17 13.40 -32.30
C CYS A 88 -47.48 12.85 -32.90
N GLU A 89 -47.64 12.98 -34.20
CA GLU A 89 -48.76 12.41 -34.95
C GLU A 89 -48.53 10.91 -35.17
N LEU A 90 -49.43 10.07 -34.63
CA LEU A 90 -49.35 8.61 -34.72
C LEU A 90 -50.18 8.04 -35.89
N GLY A 91 -51.20 8.78 -36.33
CA GLY A 91 -52.01 8.45 -37.51
C GLY A 91 -53.44 8.93 -37.40
N ASN A 92 -54.09 9.12 -38.56
CA ASN A 92 -55.50 9.49 -38.63
C ASN A 92 -56.26 8.64 -39.68
N PRO A 93 -56.91 7.54 -39.28
CA PRO A 93 -56.83 6.91 -37.95
C PRO A 93 -55.57 6.06 -37.79
N MET A 94 -55.13 5.87 -36.54
CA MET A 94 -54.23 4.79 -36.17
C MET A 94 -55.04 3.49 -36.14
N LYS A 95 -54.82 2.64 -37.14
CA LYS A 95 -55.62 1.43 -37.37
C LYS A 95 -55.55 0.44 -36.20
N ARG A 96 -56.62 -0.33 -36.02
CA ARG A 96 -56.64 -1.51 -35.15
C ARG A 96 -55.46 -2.44 -35.47
N GLY A 97 -54.77 -2.89 -34.44
CA GLY A 97 -53.61 -3.76 -34.54
C GLY A 97 -52.31 -3.05 -34.92
N ALA A 98 -52.31 -1.72 -35.11
CA ALA A 98 -51.10 -0.98 -35.43
C ALA A 98 -50.15 -0.94 -34.23
N GLN A 99 -48.86 -1.07 -34.52
CA GLN A 99 -47.77 -0.92 -33.56
C GLN A 99 -46.68 -0.09 -34.23
N ILE A 100 -46.29 1.00 -33.57
CA ILE A 100 -45.28 1.93 -34.08
C ILE A 100 -44.17 2.01 -33.05
N THR A 101 -42.93 1.83 -33.51
CA THR A 101 -41.74 1.92 -32.65
C THR A 101 -40.79 2.98 -33.19
N PHE A 102 -40.46 3.96 -32.37
CA PHE A 102 -39.59 5.06 -32.74
C PHE A 102 -38.80 5.58 -31.55
N TYR A 103 -37.84 6.46 -31.82
CA TYR A 103 -36.93 7.03 -30.85
C TYR A 103 -37.07 8.54 -30.85
N LEU A 104 -37.33 9.11 -29.68
CA LEU A 104 -37.14 10.54 -29.45
C LEU A 104 -35.69 10.80 -29.09
N ILE A 105 -35.06 11.71 -29.82
CA ILE A 105 -33.69 12.15 -29.58
C ILE A 105 -33.77 13.39 -28.69
N LEU A 106 -33.21 13.28 -27.49
CA LEU A 106 -33.25 14.32 -26.47
C LEU A 106 -31.82 14.83 -26.23
N SER A 107 -31.63 16.15 -26.28
CA SER A 107 -30.40 16.80 -25.89
C SER A 107 -30.22 16.76 -24.38
N THR A 108 -29.01 16.44 -23.95
CA THR A 108 -28.59 16.40 -22.54
C THR A 108 -27.95 17.70 -22.06
N SER A 109 -27.97 18.75 -22.89
CA SER A 109 -27.31 20.03 -22.61
C SER A 109 -27.82 20.74 -21.35
N GLY A 110 -29.04 20.44 -20.90
CA GLY A 110 -29.63 20.98 -19.67
C GLY A 110 -29.32 20.19 -18.41
N ILE A 111 -28.64 19.03 -18.51
CA ILE A 111 -28.29 18.21 -17.35
C ILE A 111 -27.13 18.87 -16.61
N THR A 112 -27.35 19.22 -15.35
CA THR A 112 -26.32 19.80 -14.47
C THR A 112 -25.87 18.80 -13.43
N ILE A 113 -24.84 19.17 -12.67
CA ILE A 113 -24.31 18.34 -11.57
C ILE A 113 -25.37 18.11 -10.48
N GLU A 114 -26.36 18.99 -10.36
CA GLU A 114 -27.44 18.89 -9.37
C GLU A 114 -28.62 18.02 -9.82
N THR A 115 -28.70 17.67 -11.11
CA THR A 115 -29.79 16.85 -11.64
C THR A 115 -29.65 15.40 -11.19
N THR A 116 -30.58 14.91 -10.36
CA THR A 116 -30.56 13.54 -9.82
C THR A 116 -31.48 12.58 -10.57
N GLU A 117 -32.56 13.08 -11.16
CA GLU A 117 -33.59 12.29 -11.82
C GLU A 117 -34.10 13.02 -13.06
N LEU A 118 -34.44 12.24 -14.08
CA LEU A 118 -35.12 12.66 -15.29
C LEU A 118 -36.45 11.93 -15.34
N GLU A 119 -37.54 12.68 -15.46
CA GLU A 119 -38.88 12.13 -15.63
C GLU A 119 -39.47 12.72 -16.91
N VAL A 120 -39.79 11.85 -17.86
CA VAL A 120 -40.48 12.20 -19.10
C VAL A 120 -41.88 11.65 -19.02
N GLU A 121 -42.88 12.54 -19.09
CA GLU A 121 -44.29 12.16 -19.04
C GLU A 121 -44.82 12.00 -20.46
N LEU A 122 -45.51 10.89 -20.71
CA LEU A 122 -46.04 10.46 -22.00
C LEU A 122 -47.56 10.33 -21.88
N LEU A 123 -48.31 11.12 -22.63
CA LEU A 123 -49.76 11.09 -22.65
C LEU A 123 -50.27 10.85 -24.07
N LEU A 124 -51.07 9.80 -24.25
CA LEU A 124 -51.77 9.57 -25.51
C LEU A 124 -53.02 10.45 -25.60
N ALA A 125 -53.32 10.94 -26.80
CA ALA A 125 -54.50 11.74 -27.09
C ALA A 125 -55.17 11.25 -28.39
N THR A 126 -56.50 11.30 -28.42
CA THR A 126 -57.34 11.00 -29.58
C THR A 126 -58.69 11.71 -29.41
N ILE A 127 -59.43 11.90 -30.49
CA ILE A 127 -60.82 12.37 -30.46
C ILE A 127 -61.83 11.25 -30.18
N SER A 128 -61.37 10.01 -30.08
CA SER A 128 -62.20 8.84 -29.73
C SER A 128 -62.54 8.84 -28.23
N GLU A 129 -63.71 8.34 -27.84
CA GLU A 129 -64.16 8.34 -26.45
C GLU A 129 -63.46 7.23 -25.65
N GLN A 130 -62.49 7.60 -24.80
CA GLN A 130 -61.78 6.67 -23.91
C GLN A 130 -61.05 7.42 -22.79
N GLU A 131 -60.73 6.72 -21.71
CA GLU A 131 -59.89 7.23 -20.63
C GLU A 131 -58.43 6.83 -20.87
N LEU A 132 -57.56 7.81 -21.06
CA LEU A 132 -56.12 7.62 -21.23
C LEU A 132 -55.37 8.22 -20.05
N HIS A 133 -54.42 7.47 -19.52
CA HIS A 133 -53.59 7.90 -18.39
C HIS A 133 -52.15 8.15 -18.84
N PRO A 134 -51.47 9.13 -18.23
CA PRO A 134 -50.08 9.40 -18.51
C PRO A 134 -49.18 8.26 -18.00
N VAL A 135 -48.09 8.02 -18.72
CA VAL A 135 -47.04 7.07 -18.37
C VAL A 135 -45.72 7.82 -18.24
N SER A 136 -45.00 7.62 -17.13
CA SER A 136 -43.70 8.25 -16.91
C SER A 136 -42.54 7.30 -17.24
N ALA A 137 -41.59 7.77 -18.04
CA ALA A 137 -40.28 7.16 -18.19
C ALA A 137 -39.28 7.85 -17.25
N ARG A 138 -38.62 7.09 -16.38
CA ARG A 138 -37.73 7.62 -15.34
C ARG A 138 -36.30 7.14 -15.51
N ALA A 139 -35.35 8.05 -15.30
CA ALA A 139 -33.93 7.73 -15.25
C ALA A 139 -33.25 8.44 -14.07
N ARG A 140 -32.51 7.70 -13.24
CA ARG A 140 -31.62 8.30 -12.24
C ARG A 140 -30.31 8.67 -12.90
N VAL A 141 -29.93 9.93 -12.74
CA VAL A 141 -28.68 10.47 -13.25
C VAL A 141 -27.61 10.26 -12.20
N PHE A 142 -26.45 9.76 -12.61
CA PHE A 142 -25.25 9.76 -11.79
C PHE A 142 -24.03 10.19 -12.60
N ILE A 143 -23.05 10.78 -11.90
CA ILE A 143 -21.79 11.23 -12.47
C ILE A 143 -20.71 10.29 -11.98
N GLU A 144 -20.09 9.56 -12.90
CA GLU A 144 -18.96 8.70 -12.59
C GLU A 144 -17.68 9.55 -12.53
N LEU A 145 -17.01 9.55 -11.39
CA LEU A 145 -15.67 10.12 -11.30
C LEU A 145 -14.64 9.06 -11.73
N PRO A 146 -13.81 9.32 -12.75
CA PRO A 146 -12.82 8.37 -13.28
C PRO A 146 -11.56 8.34 -12.40
N LEU A 147 -11.74 8.04 -11.11
CA LEU A 147 -10.66 7.89 -10.14
C LEU A 147 -10.34 6.41 -9.99
N SER A 148 -9.05 6.09 -9.87
CA SER A 148 -8.62 4.74 -9.51
C SER A 148 -7.63 4.79 -8.35
N ILE A 149 -7.79 3.89 -7.38
CA ILE A 149 -6.92 3.79 -6.21
C ILE A 149 -6.11 2.49 -6.25
N THR A 150 -4.84 2.60 -5.94
CA THR A 150 -3.91 1.46 -5.84
C THR A 150 -3.08 1.61 -4.56
N GLY A 151 -2.65 0.49 -3.97
CA GLY A 151 -1.89 0.52 -2.73
C GLY A 151 -0.83 -0.58 -2.67
N VAL A 152 0.32 -0.25 -2.09
CA VAL A 152 1.43 -1.18 -1.91
C VAL A 152 2.07 -0.99 -0.54
N ALA A 153 2.56 -2.09 0.03
CA ALA A 153 3.35 -2.09 1.26
C ALA A 153 4.81 -2.43 0.98
N ILE A 154 5.71 -1.69 1.61
CA ILE A 154 7.16 -1.76 1.42
C ILE A 154 7.83 -1.91 2.81
N PRO A 155 8.45 -3.05 3.12
CA PRO A 155 8.43 -4.31 2.36
C PRO A 155 7.07 -5.03 2.45
N GLN A 156 6.81 -5.98 1.55
CA GLN A 156 5.59 -6.81 1.54
C GLN A 156 5.60 -7.92 2.62
N GLN A 157 6.77 -8.17 3.21
CA GLN A 157 6.98 -9.16 4.26
C GLN A 157 7.70 -8.51 5.44
N LEU A 158 7.19 -8.74 6.64
CA LEU A 158 7.77 -8.26 7.89
C LEU A 158 8.15 -9.43 8.78
N PHE A 159 9.18 -9.21 9.59
CA PHE A 159 9.63 -10.16 10.60
C PHE A 159 9.55 -9.51 11.98
N PHE A 160 9.12 -10.25 13.00
CA PHE A 160 9.16 -9.79 14.38
C PHE A 160 10.17 -10.61 15.20
N SER A 161 10.92 -9.91 16.06
CA SER A 161 11.96 -10.47 16.92
C SER A 161 12.35 -9.48 18.02
N GLY A 162 13.26 -9.89 18.90
CA GLY A 162 13.78 -9.05 19.98
C GLY A 162 13.24 -9.46 21.35
N VAL A 163 13.25 -8.52 22.28
CA VAL A 163 12.80 -8.72 23.66
C VAL A 163 11.48 -8.00 23.90
N VAL A 164 10.60 -8.64 24.67
CA VAL A 164 9.32 -8.04 25.08
C VAL A 164 9.59 -6.80 25.92
N ARG A 165 9.11 -5.66 25.42
CA ARG A 165 9.13 -4.36 26.10
C ARG A 165 7.74 -3.77 26.18
N GLY A 166 7.39 -3.25 27.35
CA GLY A 166 6.14 -2.51 27.56
C GLY A 166 6.19 -1.12 26.92
N GLU A 167 5.00 -0.54 26.70
CA GLU A 167 4.81 0.77 26.04
C GLU A 167 5.62 1.90 26.68
N SER A 168 5.59 2.02 28.00
CA SER A 168 6.30 3.08 28.73
C SER A 168 7.83 3.01 28.64
N ALA A 169 8.37 1.87 28.21
CA ALA A 169 9.80 1.69 28.01
C ALA A 169 10.26 2.04 26.59
N MET A 170 9.34 2.27 25.65
CA MET A 170 9.65 2.63 24.27
C MET A 170 10.07 4.11 24.20
N ARG A 171 11.24 4.39 23.60
CA ARG A 171 11.75 5.76 23.45
C ARG A 171 12.03 6.15 22.02
N SER A 172 12.48 5.20 21.22
CA SER A 172 12.83 5.39 19.81
C SER A 172 12.01 4.49 18.91
N GLU A 173 11.95 4.87 17.63
CA GLU A 173 11.38 4.05 16.57
C GLU A 173 11.88 2.58 16.65
N ARG A 174 13.19 2.39 16.87
CA ARG A 174 13.87 1.08 16.85
C ARG A 174 13.40 0.14 17.95
N ASP A 175 12.87 0.68 19.05
CA ASP A 175 12.39 -0.13 20.16
C ASP A 175 11.05 -0.81 19.84
N VAL A 176 10.27 -0.25 18.90
CA VAL A 176 8.94 -0.75 18.52
C VAL A 176 9.04 -2.04 17.70
N GLY A 177 9.85 -2.01 16.63
CA GLY A 177 10.05 -3.15 15.75
C GLY A 177 10.27 -2.79 14.28
N SER A 178 9.87 -3.72 13.40
CA SER A 178 10.13 -3.67 11.97
C SER A 178 9.40 -2.54 11.27
N LYS A 179 10.11 -1.81 10.40
CA LYS A 179 9.57 -0.68 9.63
C LYS A 179 8.73 -1.16 8.45
N VAL A 180 7.62 -0.46 8.20
CA VAL A 180 6.77 -0.66 7.02
C VAL A 180 6.30 0.69 6.49
N LYS A 181 6.31 0.84 5.17
CA LYS A 181 5.77 2.00 4.47
C LYS A 181 4.63 1.55 3.57
N TYR A 182 3.47 2.18 3.70
CA TYR A 182 2.37 2.03 2.78
C TYR A 182 2.34 3.22 1.84
N GLU A 183 2.26 2.95 0.54
CA GLU A 183 2.08 3.94 -0.51
C GLU A 183 0.73 3.70 -1.17
N VAL A 184 -0.16 4.68 -1.09
CA VAL A 184 -1.49 4.62 -1.70
C VAL A 184 -1.59 5.69 -2.77
N THR A 185 -1.70 5.26 -4.02
CA THR A 185 -1.74 6.13 -5.19
C THR A 185 -3.16 6.24 -5.70
N VAL A 186 -3.67 7.46 -5.75
CA VAL A 186 -4.92 7.83 -6.40
C VAL A 186 -4.58 8.46 -7.75
N SER A 187 -5.07 7.91 -8.85
CA SER A 187 -4.89 8.48 -10.18
C SER A 187 -6.20 8.94 -10.78
N ASN A 188 -6.17 10.08 -11.46
CA ASN A 188 -7.29 10.62 -12.22
C ASN A 188 -7.11 10.22 -13.69
N GLN A 189 -8.02 9.40 -14.21
CA GLN A 189 -8.02 8.95 -15.60
C GLN A 189 -8.84 9.88 -16.52
N GLY A 190 -9.54 10.86 -15.95
CA GLY A 190 -10.32 11.85 -16.68
C GLY A 190 -9.64 13.21 -16.80
N GLN A 191 -10.44 14.25 -17.02
CA GLN A 191 -9.96 15.64 -17.02
C GLN A 191 -9.65 16.11 -15.59
N SER A 192 -8.81 17.14 -15.45
CA SER A 192 -8.47 17.71 -14.15
C SER A 192 -9.73 18.22 -13.45
N LEU A 193 -10.04 17.65 -12.29
CA LEU A 193 -11.22 18.01 -11.50
C LEU A 193 -10.83 19.08 -10.49
N ASN A 194 -11.06 20.34 -10.84
CA ASN A 194 -10.82 21.49 -9.96
C ASN A 194 -11.80 21.57 -8.76
N THR A 195 -12.73 20.63 -8.63
CA THR A 195 -13.85 20.68 -7.68
C THR A 195 -13.86 19.53 -6.67
N LEU A 196 -12.77 18.76 -6.54
CA LEU A 196 -12.67 17.68 -5.56
C LEU A 196 -12.50 18.18 -4.11
N GLY A 197 -12.61 19.47 -3.80
CA GLY A 197 -12.36 20.05 -2.46
C GLY A 197 -13.15 19.49 -1.27
N SER A 198 -14.00 18.47 -1.50
CA SER A 198 -14.69 17.68 -0.48
C SER A 198 -14.34 16.18 -0.50
N ALA A 199 -13.36 15.75 -1.29
CA ALA A 199 -12.88 14.38 -1.36
C ALA A 199 -11.84 14.13 -0.25
N PHE A 200 -11.87 12.93 0.31
CA PHE A 200 -10.96 12.47 1.35
C PHE A 200 -10.41 11.11 0.94
N LEU A 201 -9.10 10.97 0.97
CA LEU A 201 -8.43 9.68 0.94
C LEU A 201 -8.36 9.17 2.38
N ASN A 202 -9.04 8.05 2.64
CA ASN A 202 -9.02 7.43 3.94
C ASN A 202 -8.21 6.14 3.92
N ILE A 203 -7.47 5.90 4.99
CA ILE A 203 -6.79 4.65 5.24
C ILE A 203 -7.21 4.11 6.61
N MET A 204 -7.76 2.90 6.62
CA MET A 204 -8.11 2.16 7.82
C MET A 204 -6.85 1.46 8.33
N TRP A 205 -6.28 2.01 9.39
CA TRP A 205 -5.01 1.58 9.94
C TRP A 205 -5.21 0.61 11.11
N PRO A 206 -4.78 -0.66 11.00
CA PRO A 206 -4.84 -1.65 12.08
C PRO A 206 -3.97 -1.25 13.29
N HIS A 207 -4.58 -0.61 14.27
CA HIS A 207 -3.88 0.05 15.36
C HIS A 207 -3.59 -0.92 16.51
N GLU A 208 -4.61 -1.67 16.91
CA GLU A 208 -4.60 -2.54 18.08
C GLU A 208 -5.26 -3.88 17.76
N ILE A 209 -4.95 -4.91 18.55
CA ILE A 209 -5.74 -6.15 18.61
C ILE A 209 -6.91 -5.99 19.59
N ALA A 210 -7.86 -6.93 19.58
CA ALA A 210 -9.02 -6.91 20.47
C ALA A 210 -8.68 -6.77 21.97
N ASN A 211 -7.48 -7.21 22.39
CA ASN A 211 -7.00 -7.11 23.77
C ASN A 211 -6.42 -5.72 24.14
N GLY A 212 -6.47 -4.73 23.24
CA GLY A 212 -5.92 -3.38 23.46
C GLY A 212 -4.39 -3.27 23.35
N LYS A 213 -3.72 -4.33 22.87
CA LYS A 213 -2.27 -4.28 22.59
C LYS A 213 -2.02 -3.72 21.19
N TRP A 214 -0.94 -2.96 21.05
CA TRP A 214 -0.47 -2.38 19.80
C TRP A 214 -0.21 -3.42 18.70
N LEU A 215 -0.61 -3.12 17.46
CA LEU A 215 -0.39 -3.96 16.28
C LEU A 215 0.56 -3.29 15.28
N LEU A 216 0.08 -2.25 14.58
CA LEU A 216 0.91 -1.37 13.76
C LEU A 216 0.89 0.02 14.36
N TYR A 217 2.07 0.52 14.74
CA TYR A 217 2.21 1.86 15.28
C TYR A 217 2.43 2.88 14.15
N PRO A 218 1.55 3.88 13.97
CA PRO A 218 1.68 4.87 12.91
C PRO A 218 2.72 5.95 13.29
N MET A 219 3.83 6.01 12.54
CA MET A 219 4.91 6.97 12.77
C MET A 219 4.67 8.31 12.06
N ARG A 220 4.23 8.27 10.80
CA ARG A 220 4.07 9.46 9.97
C ARG A 220 3.05 9.20 8.87
N VAL A 221 2.30 10.24 8.50
CA VAL A 221 1.29 10.21 7.44
C VAL A 221 1.45 11.50 6.65
N GLU A 222 1.79 11.40 5.36
CA GLU A 222 1.99 12.55 4.48
C GLU A 222 1.33 12.31 3.13
N LEU A 223 0.54 13.29 2.67
CA LEU A 223 -0.06 13.27 1.33
C LEU A 223 0.77 14.13 0.37
N GLU A 224 1.25 13.52 -0.70
CA GLU A 224 2.01 14.13 -1.79
C GLU A 224 1.13 14.27 -3.04
N GLY A 225 1.04 15.47 -3.62
CA GLY A 225 0.00 15.76 -4.61
C GLY A 225 -1.40 15.86 -3.96
N GLY A 226 -2.36 16.51 -4.61
CA GLY A 226 -3.68 16.75 -3.99
C GLY A 226 -3.74 17.94 -3.03
N GLN A 227 -2.69 18.77 -2.99
CA GLN A 227 -2.56 19.89 -2.06
C GLN A 227 -3.13 21.18 -2.68
N GLY A 228 -3.98 21.89 -1.94
CA GLY A 228 -4.46 23.22 -2.34
C GLY A 228 -3.36 24.29 -2.22
N PRO A 229 -3.57 25.50 -2.78
CA PRO A 229 -2.59 26.58 -2.69
C PRO A 229 -2.30 26.95 -1.22
N GLY A 230 -1.07 26.74 -0.77
CA GLY A 230 -0.55 27.25 0.50
C GLY A 230 -0.67 26.34 1.72
N GLN A 231 -1.22 25.13 1.63
CA GLN A 231 -1.26 24.19 2.77
C GLN A 231 -0.95 22.75 2.34
N LYS A 232 0.02 22.11 3.00
CA LYS A 232 0.14 20.65 3.01
C LYS A 232 -1.12 20.11 3.70
N GLY A 233 -2.01 19.45 2.96
CA GLY A 233 -3.23 18.87 3.52
C GLY A 233 -2.88 17.98 4.70
N LEU A 234 -3.19 18.42 5.93
CA LEU A 234 -2.84 17.69 7.13
C LEU A 234 -3.87 16.57 7.33
N CYS A 235 -3.40 15.33 7.33
CA CYS A 235 -4.23 14.18 7.64
C CYS A 235 -4.63 14.18 9.12
N SER A 236 -5.83 13.68 9.41
CA SER A 236 -6.39 13.55 10.76
C SER A 236 -6.76 12.10 11.07
N PRO A 237 -6.56 11.58 12.28
CA PRO A 237 -5.86 12.19 13.42
C PRO A 237 -4.34 12.31 13.20
N ARG A 238 -3.62 12.96 14.12
CA ARG A 238 -2.15 13.07 14.04
C ARG A 238 -1.50 11.71 14.38
N PRO A 239 -0.50 11.26 13.61
CA PRO A 239 0.24 10.03 13.92
C PRO A 239 1.21 10.25 15.10
N ASN A 240 1.87 9.17 15.52
CA ASN A 240 2.90 9.15 16.57
C ASN A 240 2.45 9.73 17.91
N ILE A 241 1.37 9.18 18.48
CA ILE A 241 0.79 9.67 19.74
C ILE A 241 1.73 9.52 20.97
N LEU A 242 2.67 8.57 20.93
CA LEU A 242 3.67 8.37 21.98
C LEU A 242 4.90 9.27 21.80
N HIS A 243 4.91 10.14 20.79
CA HIS A 243 6.01 11.07 20.50
C HIS A 243 7.38 10.38 20.45
N LEU A 244 7.43 9.17 19.88
CA LEU A 244 8.68 8.42 19.73
C LEU A 244 9.64 9.17 18.80
N ASP A 245 10.92 9.15 19.15
CA ASP A 245 11.96 9.79 18.35
C ASP A 245 12.08 9.09 16.98
N VAL A 246 11.97 9.89 15.92
CA VAL A 246 12.04 9.40 14.54
C VAL A 246 13.49 9.46 14.10
N ASP A 247 14.05 8.32 13.69
CA ASP A 247 15.47 8.24 13.35
C ASP A 247 15.77 9.12 12.12
N SER A 248 16.34 10.30 12.34
CA SER A 248 16.59 11.31 11.31
C SER A 248 17.71 10.93 10.33
N ARG A 249 18.38 9.79 10.55
CA ARG A 249 19.43 9.26 9.66
C ARG A 249 18.94 8.98 8.24
N ASP A 250 17.64 8.71 8.05
CA ASP A 250 17.03 8.51 6.73
C ASP A 250 16.89 9.82 5.91
N ARG A 251 16.93 11.01 6.52
CA ARG A 251 16.98 12.27 5.75
C ARG A 251 18.31 12.44 5.03
N ARG A 252 19.42 12.09 5.70
CA ARG A 252 20.77 12.24 5.16
C ARG A 252 21.07 11.22 4.05
N ARG A 253 20.44 10.03 4.09
CA ARG A 253 20.56 9.02 3.03
C ARG A 253 19.83 9.42 1.74
N ARG A 254 18.66 10.07 1.82
CA ARG A 254 17.94 10.57 0.62
C ARG A 254 18.68 11.67 -0.13
N GLU A 255 19.46 12.49 0.56
CA GLU A 255 20.32 13.49 -0.07
C GLU A 255 21.57 12.87 -0.73
N LEU A 256 22.03 11.71 -0.22
CA LEU A 256 23.20 10.99 -0.76
C LEU A 256 22.84 9.99 -1.87
N GLU A 257 21.61 9.45 -1.92
CA GLU A 257 21.18 8.51 -2.97
C GLU A 257 20.87 9.19 -4.31
N GLN A 258 20.73 10.52 -4.35
CA GLN A 258 20.66 11.31 -5.60
C GLN A 258 22.05 11.59 -6.23
N GLN A 259 23.14 11.30 -5.53
CA GLN A 259 24.50 11.35 -6.09
C GLN A 259 25.11 9.95 -6.03
N GLY A 260 24.89 9.22 -7.14
CA GLY A 260 25.20 7.81 -7.27
C GLY A 260 26.56 7.39 -6.70
N ARG A 261 26.50 6.42 -5.79
CA ARG A 261 27.60 5.49 -5.54
C ARG A 261 27.01 4.12 -5.30
N GLN A 262 27.18 3.23 -6.28
CA GLN A 262 26.90 1.82 -6.15
C GLN A 262 27.76 1.26 -5.00
N GLU A 263 27.11 0.85 -3.90
CA GLU A 263 27.74 -0.02 -2.93
C GLU A 263 27.93 -1.41 -3.57
N PRO A 264 29.12 -2.03 -3.42
CA PRO A 264 29.35 -3.37 -3.97
C PRO A 264 28.50 -4.42 -3.24
N PRO A 265 28.09 -5.50 -3.92
CA PRO A 265 27.24 -6.51 -3.31
C PRO A 265 28.00 -7.24 -2.21
N GLU A 266 27.49 -7.18 -0.97
CA GLU A 266 27.90 -8.08 0.10
C GLU A 266 27.65 -9.53 -0.36
N GLN A 267 28.75 -10.29 -0.44
CA GLN A 267 28.76 -11.70 -0.74
C GLN A 267 27.99 -12.44 0.36
N ARG A 268 26.78 -12.91 0.01
CA ARG A 268 26.07 -13.93 0.77
C ARG A 268 26.86 -15.23 0.65
N GLU A 269 27.52 -15.64 1.72
CA GLU A 269 27.98 -17.02 1.85
C GLU A 269 26.77 -17.97 1.92
N PRO A 270 26.79 -19.11 1.19
CA PRO A 270 25.73 -20.09 1.26
C PRO A 270 25.86 -20.86 2.57
N SER A 271 25.03 -20.51 3.56
CA SER A 271 24.91 -21.31 4.77
C SER A 271 24.29 -22.66 4.43
N THR A 272 25.00 -23.68 4.87
CA THR A 272 24.73 -25.10 4.66
C THR A 272 23.41 -25.52 5.29
N SER A 273 22.71 -26.40 4.57
CA SER A 273 21.47 -27.08 4.93
C SER A 273 21.54 -27.78 6.29
N TRP A 274 20.72 -27.35 7.25
CA TRP A 274 20.40 -28.16 8.43
C TRP A 274 18.91 -28.00 8.81
N TRP A 275 18.23 -29.14 8.81
CA TRP A 275 16.80 -29.37 9.02
C TRP A 275 16.34 -29.02 10.44
N PRO A 276 15.15 -28.44 10.66
CA PRO A 276 14.50 -28.54 11.96
C PRO A 276 13.59 -29.77 11.98
N VAL A 277 14.02 -30.80 12.71
CA VAL A 277 13.12 -31.86 13.19
C VAL A 277 12.54 -31.38 14.52
N SER A 278 11.31 -30.88 14.50
CA SER A 278 10.35 -31.03 15.60
C SER A 278 8.94 -30.60 15.17
N SER A 279 8.01 -31.54 15.40
CA SER A 279 6.55 -31.40 15.49
C SER A 279 5.88 -30.41 14.53
N ALA A 280 5.34 -30.96 13.45
CA ALA A 280 4.23 -30.37 12.70
C ALA A 280 2.95 -30.35 13.56
N GLU A 281 2.96 -29.63 14.67
CA GLU A 281 1.71 -29.13 15.24
C GLU A 281 1.12 -28.15 14.24
N LYS A 282 -0.18 -28.27 13.98
CA LYS A 282 -0.92 -27.50 12.97
C LYS A 282 -0.85 -26.00 13.30
N LYS A 283 0.26 -25.34 12.96
CA LYS A 283 0.42 -23.90 13.10
C LYS A 283 -0.63 -23.24 12.19
N LYS A 284 -1.57 -22.54 12.82
CA LYS A 284 -2.69 -21.87 12.14
C LYS A 284 -2.18 -20.63 11.39
N ASN A 285 -2.93 -20.21 10.37
CA ASN A 285 -2.73 -18.92 9.72
C ASN A 285 -3.76 -17.94 10.28
N ILE A 286 -3.34 -16.73 10.63
CA ILE A 286 -4.22 -15.72 11.24
C ILE A 286 -4.22 -14.47 10.35
N THR A 287 -5.42 -13.92 10.10
CA THR A 287 -5.60 -12.67 9.36
C THR A 287 -6.13 -11.59 10.30
N LEU A 288 -5.43 -10.45 10.32
CA LEU A 288 -5.70 -9.27 11.13
C LEU A 288 -6.25 -8.18 10.22
N ASP A 289 -7.55 -7.90 10.33
CA ASP A 289 -8.31 -7.04 9.41
C ASP A 289 -9.39 -6.27 10.19
N CYS A 290 -9.58 -5.00 9.81
CA CYS A 290 -10.57 -4.09 10.38
C CYS A 290 -12.00 -4.57 10.11
N ASP A 291 -12.28 -4.96 8.87
CA ASP A 291 -13.64 -5.33 8.43
C ASP A 291 -14.12 -6.63 9.07
N ARG A 292 -13.17 -7.52 9.41
CA ARG A 292 -13.44 -8.78 10.10
C ARG A 292 -13.54 -8.63 11.63
N GLY A 293 -13.25 -7.45 12.16
CA GLY A 293 -13.21 -7.19 13.60
C GLY A 293 -12.08 -7.91 14.34
N THR A 294 -11.06 -8.41 13.63
CA THR A 294 -9.88 -9.05 14.27
C THR A 294 -8.81 -8.05 14.71
N ALA A 295 -8.88 -6.81 14.20
CA ALA A 295 -8.09 -5.68 14.63
C ALA A 295 -8.96 -4.44 14.86
N ASN A 296 -8.63 -3.65 15.88
CA ASN A 296 -9.20 -2.33 16.13
C ASN A 296 -8.43 -1.30 15.29
N CYS A 297 -9.14 -0.53 14.49
CA CYS A 297 -8.53 0.34 13.49
C CYS A 297 -8.80 1.82 13.73
N VAL A 298 -7.82 2.65 13.39
CA VAL A 298 -7.94 4.11 13.37
C VAL A 298 -8.07 4.55 11.92
N LEU A 299 -9.04 5.43 11.66
CA LEU A 299 -9.25 5.99 10.33
C LEU A 299 -8.42 7.26 10.17
N PHE A 300 -7.39 7.21 9.31
CA PHE A 300 -6.71 8.44 8.88
C PHE A 300 -7.40 9.00 7.65
N SER A 301 -7.91 10.22 7.76
CA SER A 301 -8.59 10.94 6.68
C SER A 301 -7.73 12.11 6.22
N CYS A 302 -7.34 12.07 4.94
CA CYS A 302 -6.51 13.07 4.28
C CYS A 302 -7.34 13.82 3.23
N PRO A 303 -7.52 15.15 3.34
CA PRO A 303 -8.28 15.92 2.36
C PRO A 303 -7.56 15.94 1.01
N LEU A 304 -8.27 15.55 -0.06
CA LEU A 304 -7.84 15.60 -1.44
C LEU A 304 -8.47 16.83 -2.11
N TYR A 305 -7.69 17.87 -2.40
CA TYR A 305 -8.22 19.11 -2.97
C TYR A 305 -8.31 19.07 -4.50
N SER A 306 -7.15 19.06 -5.16
CA SER A 306 -7.03 18.97 -6.60
C SER A 306 -5.67 18.39 -6.98
N PHE A 307 -5.65 17.56 -8.01
CA PHE A 307 -4.43 16.98 -8.56
C PHE A 307 -4.63 16.68 -10.05
N ASP A 308 -3.58 16.89 -10.84
CA ASP A 308 -3.69 16.78 -12.29
C ASP A 308 -3.66 15.32 -12.78
N ARG A 309 -2.78 14.50 -12.21
CA ARG A 309 -2.59 13.10 -12.64
C ARG A 309 -2.70 12.11 -11.49
N ALA A 310 -1.95 12.33 -10.42
CA ALA A 310 -1.99 11.45 -9.26
C ALA A 310 -1.71 12.20 -7.95
N ALA A 311 -2.23 11.64 -6.87
CA ALA A 311 -1.89 11.97 -5.49
C ALA A 311 -1.44 10.68 -4.78
N VAL A 312 -0.38 10.76 -3.99
CA VAL A 312 0.23 9.61 -3.30
C VAL A 312 0.23 9.86 -1.81
N LEU A 313 -0.42 8.99 -1.04
CA LEU A 313 -0.38 8.99 0.41
C LEU A 313 0.71 8.05 0.90
N HIS A 314 1.64 8.60 1.68
CA HIS A 314 2.69 7.85 2.35
C HIS A 314 2.36 7.69 3.82
N VAL A 315 2.26 6.44 4.27
CA VAL A 315 2.08 6.11 5.70
C VAL A 315 3.25 5.26 6.16
N TRP A 316 4.04 5.80 7.08
CA TRP A 316 5.12 5.08 7.74
C TRP A 316 4.62 4.53 9.05
N GLY A 317 4.86 3.25 9.29
CA GLY A 317 4.51 2.59 10.54
C GLY A 317 5.56 1.58 10.97
N ARG A 318 5.34 1.03 12.16
CA ARG A 318 6.16 -0.05 12.72
C ARG A 318 5.31 -1.17 13.27
N LEU A 319 5.77 -2.39 13.02
CA LEU A 319 5.24 -3.58 13.65
C LEU A 319 5.61 -3.59 15.13
N TRP A 320 4.64 -3.80 16.01
CA TRP A 320 4.89 -3.83 17.45
C TRP A 320 5.39 -5.20 17.91
N ASN A 321 6.71 -5.41 17.93
CA ASN A 321 7.31 -6.73 18.10
C ASN A 321 6.86 -7.43 19.41
N SER A 322 6.72 -6.69 20.51
CA SER A 322 6.30 -7.25 21.81
C SER A 322 4.96 -7.99 21.72
N THR A 323 3.97 -7.41 21.03
CA THR A 323 2.62 -8.00 20.91
C THR A 323 2.69 -9.27 20.09
N PHE A 324 3.46 -9.27 18.99
CA PHE A 324 3.60 -10.44 18.13
C PHE A 324 4.38 -11.58 18.82
N LEU A 325 5.38 -11.26 19.64
CA LEU A 325 6.09 -12.26 20.44
C LEU A 325 5.19 -12.90 21.51
N GLU A 326 4.36 -12.11 22.19
CA GLU A 326 3.48 -12.60 23.25
C GLU A 326 2.27 -13.37 22.71
N GLU A 327 1.58 -12.85 21.71
CA GLU A 327 0.29 -13.38 21.26
C GLU A 327 0.41 -14.34 20.07
N TYR A 328 1.45 -14.20 19.25
CA TYR A 328 1.52 -14.81 17.92
C TYR A 328 2.80 -15.63 17.65
N SER A 329 3.65 -15.88 18.64
CA SER A 329 4.88 -16.67 18.50
C SER A 329 4.63 -18.13 18.05
N ALA A 330 3.47 -18.71 18.39
CA ALA A 330 3.10 -20.07 18.02
C ALA A 330 2.47 -20.20 16.60
N VAL A 331 2.25 -19.09 15.90
CA VAL A 331 1.52 -19.02 14.62
C VAL A 331 2.48 -19.26 13.44
N LYS A 332 1.98 -19.83 12.32
CA LYS A 332 2.82 -20.12 11.14
C LYS A 332 3.14 -18.86 10.34
N SER A 333 2.09 -18.11 10.04
CA SER A 333 2.11 -16.92 9.22
C SER A 333 0.94 -16.05 9.62
N LEU A 334 1.21 -14.77 9.78
CA LEU A 334 0.21 -13.76 10.03
C LEU A 334 0.05 -12.89 8.80
N GLU A 335 -1.17 -12.47 8.52
CA GLU A 335 -1.48 -11.55 7.44
C GLU A 335 -2.14 -10.32 8.05
N VAL A 336 -1.54 -9.14 7.85
CA VAL A 336 -2.10 -7.86 8.29
C VAL A 336 -2.65 -7.14 7.07
N ILE A 337 -3.95 -6.82 7.11
CA ILE A 337 -4.66 -6.18 6.00
C ILE A 337 -4.90 -4.70 6.32
N VAL A 338 -4.40 -3.83 5.45
CA VAL A 338 -4.70 -2.39 5.48
C VAL A 338 -5.61 -2.05 4.32
N ARG A 339 -6.64 -1.24 4.55
CA ARG A 339 -7.62 -0.85 3.53
C ARG A 339 -7.57 0.65 3.32
N ALA A 340 -7.64 1.08 2.07
CA ALA A 340 -7.76 2.49 1.74
C ALA A 340 -8.96 2.72 0.84
N ASN A 341 -9.66 3.82 1.04
CA ASN A 341 -10.78 4.21 0.18
C ASN A 341 -10.85 5.72 -0.05
N ILE A 342 -11.60 6.13 -1.06
CA ILE A 342 -11.89 7.54 -1.35
C ILE A 342 -13.34 7.80 -1.02
N THR A 343 -13.59 8.83 -0.21
CA THR A 343 -14.94 9.30 0.11
C THR A 343 -15.11 10.73 -0.31
N VAL A 344 -16.23 11.09 -0.93
CA VAL A 344 -16.53 12.46 -1.30
C VAL A 344 -17.67 12.96 -0.41
N LYS A 345 -17.41 13.99 0.41
CA LYS A 345 -18.42 14.69 1.21
C LYS A 345 -19.03 15.83 0.39
N SER A 346 -19.64 15.50 -0.73
CA SER A 346 -20.29 16.51 -1.58
C SER A 346 -21.76 16.71 -1.20
N SER A 347 -22.28 17.92 -1.46
CA SER A 347 -23.74 18.18 -1.51
C SER A 347 -24.40 17.47 -2.71
N ILE A 348 -23.60 17.03 -3.68
CA ILE A 348 -23.99 16.33 -4.90
C ILE A 348 -24.29 14.86 -4.56
N LYS A 349 -25.58 14.51 -4.53
CA LYS A 349 -26.05 13.17 -4.12
C LYS A 349 -25.88 12.09 -5.20
N ASN A 350 -25.76 12.51 -6.44
CA ASN A 350 -25.69 11.70 -7.66
C ASN A 350 -24.25 11.41 -8.11
N LEU A 351 -23.27 11.50 -7.22
CA LEU A 351 -21.88 11.25 -7.56
C LEU A 351 -21.50 9.80 -7.25
N LEU A 352 -21.05 9.05 -8.26
CA LEU A 352 -20.62 7.67 -8.12
C LEU A 352 -19.09 7.57 -8.23
N LEU A 353 -18.49 6.93 -7.23
CA LEU A 353 -17.08 6.59 -7.19
C LEU A 353 -16.94 5.09 -7.48
N ARG A 354 -16.48 4.76 -8.68
CA ARG A 354 -16.18 3.38 -9.06
C ARG A 354 -14.73 3.07 -8.67
N ASP A 355 -14.47 1.85 -8.20
CA ASP A 355 -13.12 1.40 -7.82
C ASP A 355 -12.39 2.32 -6.82
N ALA A 356 -13.15 2.86 -5.86
CA ALA A 356 -12.65 3.78 -4.85
C ALA A 356 -12.09 3.10 -3.59
N SER A 357 -11.82 1.79 -3.62
CA SER A 357 -11.21 1.09 -2.48
C SER A 357 -10.13 0.10 -2.92
N THR A 358 -9.08 -0.02 -2.11
CA THR A 358 -8.00 -1.00 -2.30
C THR A 358 -7.64 -1.69 -0.99
N VAL A 359 -7.13 -2.91 -1.10
CA VAL A 359 -6.75 -3.78 0.01
C VAL A 359 -5.26 -4.10 -0.11
N ILE A 360 -4.50 -3.86 0.95
CA ILE A 360 -3.03 -3.94 0.96
C ILE A 360 -2.61 -4.96 2.04
N PRO A 361 -2.41 -6.24 1.66
CA PRO A 361 -1.98 -7.27 2.59
C PRO A 361 -0.46 -7.21 2.83
N VAL A 362 -0.05 -7.49 4.07
CA VAL A 362 1.36 -7.66 4.47
C VAL A 362 1.50 -8.95 5.25
N MET A 363 2.46 -9.78 4.84
CA MET A 363 2.75 -11.03 5.52
C MET A 363 3.74 -10.80 6.65
N VAL A 364 3.47 -11.36 7.81
CA VAL A 364 4.28 -11.21 9.03
C VAL A 364 4.71 -12.59 9.53
N TYR A 365 6.00 -12.75 9.78
CA TYR A 365 6.62 -13.99 10.22
C TYR A 365 7.47 -13.79 11.48
N LEU A 366 7.63 -14.85 12.27
CA LEU A 366 8.66 -14.87 13.31
C LEU A 366 10.03 -14.94 12.64
N ASP A 367 10.98 -14.10 13.07
CA ASP A 367 12.34 -14.15 12.56
C ASP A 367 13.00 -15.50 12.91
N PRO A 368 13.47 -16.29 11.91
CA PRO A 368 14.11 -17.56 12.18
C PRO A 368 15.38 -17.43 13.03
N VAL A 369 16.06 -16.27 13.03
CA VAL A 369 17.24 -16.03 13.88
C VAL A 369 16.86 -15.94 15.36
N ALA A 370 15.65 -15.48 15.68
CA ALA A 370 15.17 -15.44 17.06
C ALA A 370 14.99 -16.85 17.66
N VAL A 371 14.67 -17.84 16.83
CA VAL A 371 14.56 -19.26 17.25
C VAL A 371 15.93 -19.83 17.64
N VAL A 372 17.02 -19.33 17.04
CA VAL A 372 18.39 -19.76 17.36
C VAL A 372 18.84 -19.24 18.74
N ALA A 373 18.20 -18.18 19.26
CA ALA A 373 18.49 -17.64 20.58
C ALA A 373 17.87 -18.46 21.73
N GLU A 374 16.89 -19.32 21.45
CA GLU A 374 16.53 -20.41 22.38
C GLU A 374 17.66 -21.44 22.32
N GLY A 375 18.65 -21.24 23.19
CA GLY A 375 19.87 -22.03 23.22
C GLY A 375 19.62 -23.54 23.19
N VAL A 376 20.59 -24.26 22.62
CA VAL A 376 20.56 -25.73 22.51
C VAL A 376 20.26 -26.34 23.89
N PRO A 377 19.22 -27.18 24.01
CA PRO A 377 18.84 -27.75 25.30
C PRO A 377 20.02 -28.49 25.98
N TRP A 378 20.14 -28.34 27.29
CA TRP A 378 21.29 -28.86 28.06
C TRP A 378 21.54 -30.37 27.87
N TRP A 379 20.48 -31.13 27.59
CA TRP A 379 20.52 -32.58 27.43
C TRP A 379 21.26 -32.97 26.14
N VAL A 380 21.20 -32.13 25.12
CA VAL A 380 21.95 -32.30 23.87
C VAL A 380 23.45 -32.08 24.12
N ILE A 381 23.80 -31.07 24.93
CA ILE A 381 25.20 -30.82 25.33
C ILE A 381 25.71 -32.02 26.13
N LEU A 382 24.93 -32.54 27.08
CA LEU A 382 25.28 -33.73 27.87
C LEU A 382 25.49 -34.96 26.98
N LEU A 383 24.60 -35.20 26.01
CA LEU A 383 24.74 -36.29 25.03
C LEU A 383 25.99 -36.14 24.18
N ALA A 384 26.30 -34.93 23.72
CA ALA A 384 27.50 -34.65 22.92
C ALA A 384 28.78 -34.92 23.71
N VAL A 385 28.83 -34.52 24.99
CA VAL A 385 29.97 -34.79 25.88
C VAL A 385 30.13 -36.29 26.13
N LEU A 386 29.03 -37.01 26.40
CA LEU A 386 29.05 -38.46 26.60
C LEU A 386 29.54 -39.20 25.34
N ALA A 387 29.05 -38.81 24.15
CA ALA A 387 29.49 -39.36 22.88
C ALA A 387 30.98 -39.07 22.62
N GLY A 388 31.43 -37.83 22.89
CA GLY A 388 32.83 -37.43 22.76
C GLY A 388 33.76 -38.23 23.68
N LEU A 389 33.36 -38.42 24.94
CA LEU A 389 34.11 -39.25 25.90
C LEU A 389 34.17 -40.72 25.47
N LEU A 390 33.08 -41.26 24.92
CA LEU A 390 33.03 -42.63 24.42
C LEU A 390 33.98 -42.82 23.24
N VAL A 391 34.00 -41.89 22.28
CA VAL A 391 34.94 -41.91 21.15
C VAL A 391 36.38 -41.77 21.63
N LEU A 392 36.64 -40.87 22.58
CA LEU A 392 37.98 -40.69 23.16
C LEU A 392 38.48 -41.96 23.85
N ALA A 393 37.63 -42.62 24.65
CA ALA A 393 37.97 -43.90 25.28
C ALA A 393 38.30 -44.98 24.25
N LEU A 394 37.53 -45.03 23.16
CA LEU A 394 37.73 -45.99 22.06
C LEU A 394 39.06 -45.72 21.32
N LEU A 395 39.42 -44.45 21.12
CA LEU A 395 40.72 -44.05 20.58
C LEU A 395 41.89 -44.42 21.50
N VAL A 396 41.76 -44.19 22.81
CA VAL A 396 42.80 -44.60 23.79
C VAL A 396 42.96 -46.12 23.78
N LEU A 397 41.86 -46.87 23.73
CA LEU A 397 41.91 -48.34 23.62
C LEU A 397 42.58 -48.80 22.32
N LEU A 398 42.27 -48.17 21.18
CA LEU A 398 42.95 -48.43 19.91
C LEU A 398 44.45 -48.12 20.00
N MET A 399 44.84 -46.95 20.51
CA MET A 399 46.25 -46.57 20.69
C MET A 399 46.98 -47.50 21.65
N TRP A 400 46.30 -47.99 22.70
CA TRP A 400 46.85 -48.97 23.62
C TRP A 400 47.03 -50.34 22.95
N LYS A 401 46.02 -50.83 22.21
CA LYS A 401 46.10 -52.10 21.47
C LYS A 401 47.14 -52.07 20.35
N MET A 402 47.34 -50.93 19.70
CA MET A 402 48.39 -50.72 18.70
C MET A 402 49.78 -50.48 19.30
N GLY A 403 49.95 -50.56 20.63
CA GLY A 403 51.26 -50.60 21.27
C GLY A 403 51.97 -49.25 21.45
N PHE A 404 51.27 -48.13 21.26
CA PHE A 404 51.86 -46.77 21.35
C PHE A 404 52.39 -46.44 22.77
N PHE A 405 51.85 -47.07 23.81
CA PHE A 405 52.24 -46.84 25.21
C PHE A 405 53.38 -47.75 25.73
N LYS A 406 54.05 -48.52 24.87
CA LYS A 406 55.26 -49.26 25.28
C LYS A 406 56.49 -48.35 25.20
N ARG A 407 56.89 -47.77 26.33
CA ARG A 407 58.18 -47.05 26.46
C ARG A 407 59.36 -48.03 26.35
N ALA A 408 60.28 -47.78 25.42
CA ALA A 408 61.64 -48.33 25.48
C ALA A 408 62.41 -47.61 26.60
N ARG A 409 62.95 -48.36 27.57
CA ARG A 409 63.96 -47.86 28.52
C ARG A 409 65.31 -48.47 28.16
N TYR A 410 66.33 -47.64 27.93
CA TYR A 410 67.76 -48.00 27.87
C TYR A 410 68.61 -46.79 28.32
N PRO A 411 69.85 -47.00 28.83
CA PRO A 411 70.23 -46.76 30.23
C PRO A 411 71.10 -45.51 30.46
N GLU A 412 71.36 -45.17 31.72
CA GLU A 412 72.30 -44.11 32.15
C GLU A 412 73.67 -44.24 31.46
N ALA A 413 74.03 -43.23 30.67
CA ALA A 413 75.37 -43.08 30.12
C ALA A 413 76.22 -42.23 31.08
N THR A 414 77.26 -42.88 31.59
CA THR A 414 78.42 -42.39 32.37
C THR A 414 78.95 -41.01 31.95
N VAL A 415 79.17 -40.16 32.96
CA VAL A 415 79.87 -38.88 32.89
C VAL A 415 81.38 -39.11 32.64
N PRO A 416 82.04 -38.44 31.66
CA PRO A 416 83.49 -38.52 31.53
C PRO A 416 84.20 -37.65 32.59
N GLN A 417 85.15 -38.24 33.31
CA GLN A 417 86.09 -37.55 34.20
C GLN A 417 87.11 -36.75 33.37
N TYR A 418 87.19 -35.43 33.59
CA TYR A 418 88.29 -34.61 33.10
C TYR A 418 89.42 -34.63 34.13
N HIS A 419 90.64 -34.96 33.68
CA HIS A 419 91.86 -34.86 34.48
C HIS A 419 92.18 -33.37 34.74
N ALA A 420 92.28 -33.00 36.01
CA ALA A 420 92.76 -31.68 36.41
C ALA A 420 94.27 -31.57 36.16
N VAL A 421 94.66 -30.80 35.14
CA VAL A 421 96.04 -30.34 34.97
C VAL A 421 96.27 -29.19 35.97
N LYS A 422 97.14 -29.41 36.95
CA LYS A 422 97.59 -28.38 37.91
C LYS A 422 98.44 -27.35 37.18
N ILE A 423 97.93 -26.13 37.03
CA ILE A 423 98.73 -24.95 36.68
C ILE A 423 99.14 -24.25 38.00
N PRO A 424 100.44 -24.09 38.29
CA PRO A 424 100.93 -23.41 39.49
C PRO A 424 100.56 -21.92 39.50
N ARG A 425 100.27 -21.39 40.69
CA ARG A 425 100.05 -19.96 40.93
C ARG A 425 101.40 -19.27 41.16
N GLU A 426 101.87 -18.52 40.18
CA GLU A 426 102.68 -17.32 40.43
C GLU A 426 102.41 -16.29 39.31
N ASP A 427 102.45 -15.02 39.69
CA ASP A 427 102.30 -13.80 38.92
C ASP A 427 100.88 -13.36 38.49
N ARG A 428 100.24 -12.67 39.43
CA ARG A 428 99.30 -11.57 39.15
C ARG A 428 100.02 -10.48 38.36
N GLN A 429 99.52 -10.15 37.17
CA GLN A 429 99.59 -8.77 36.68
C GLN A 429 98.25 -8.30 36.11
N GLN A 430 97.98 -7.05 36.45
CA GLN A 430 96.79 -6.24 36.28
C GLN A 430 96.38 -6.07 34.80
N PHE A 431 95.09 -5.96 34.51
CA PHE A 431 94.59 -4.87 33.66
C PHE A 431 93.09 -4.61 33.80
N LYS A 432 92.73 -3.36 33.56
CA LYS A 432 91.52 -2.59 33.90
C LYS A 432 90.25 -2.95 33.14
N GLU A 433 89.14 -2.54 33.76
CA GLU A 433 87.80 -2.32 33.22
C GLU A 433 87.76 -1.61 31.87
N GLU A 434 86.84 -2.02 30.98
CA GLU A 434 85.82 -1.10 30.45
C GLU A 434 84.62 -1.83 29.83
N LYS A 435 83.42 -1.33 30.18
CA LYS A 435 82.16 -1.22 29.43
C LYS A 435 81.87 -2.21 28.29
N THR A 436 80.65 -2.77 28.27
CA THR A 436 79.51 -2.26 27.45
C THR A 436 78.40 -3.32 27.36
N GLY A 437 77.15 -2.90 27.61
CA GLY A 437 76.01 -3.26 26.75
C GLY A 437 75.30 -4.60 26.95
N THR A 438 74.21 -4.56 27.71
CA THR A 438 73.08 -5.50 27.64
C THR A 438 72.51 -5.61 26.22
N ILE A 439 72.44 -6.83 25.68
CA ILE A 439 71.77 -7.14 24.41
C ILE A 439 70.27 -7.37 24.64
N LEU A 440 69.52 -6.75 23.74
CA LEU A 440 68.07 -6.60 23.63
C LEU A 440 67.32 -7.92 23.34
N ARG A 441 66.05 -7.97 23.75
CA ARG A 441 65.07 -9.04 23.51
C ARG A 441 64.22 -8.77 22.26
N SER A 442 64.11 -9.83 21.44
CA SER A 442 63.08 -10.23 20.46
C SER A 442 62.40 -9.21 19.53
N ASN A 443 62.42 -9.50 18.23
CA ASN A 443 61.20 -9.89 17.49
C ASN A 443 61.54 -10.47 16.11
N TRP A 444 60.95 -11.63 15.79
CA TRP A 444 60.87 -12.16 14.43
C TRP A 444 59.49 -11.81 13.86
N GLY A 445 59.47 -11.06 12.77
CA GLY A 445 58.26 -10.68 12.04
C GLY A 445 58.01 -11.58 10.82
N SER A 446 57.03 -11.16 10.01
CA SER A 446 57.00 -11.27 8.54
C SER A 446 55.73 -10.55 8.00
N PRO A 447 55.61 -10.22 6.70
CA PRO A 447 56.30 -9.10 6.07
C PRO A 447 55.37 -8.15 5.26
N ARG A 448 55.95 -7.01 4.83
CA ARG A 448 55.41 -5.93 3.99
C ARG A 448 54.87 -6.37 2.61
N ARG A 449 54.04 -5.50 2.02
CA ARG A 449 54.22 -5.03 0.63
C ARG A 449 53.98 -3.51 0.50
N GLU A 450 54.81 -2.88 -0.31
CA GLU A 450 55.08 -1.44 -0.47
C GLU A 450 53.99 -0.61 -1.19
N GLY A 451 54.10 0.73 -1.01
CA GLY A 451 53.34 1.80 -1.70
C GLY A 451 53.78 2.03 -3.16
N PRO A 452 53.73 3.25 -3.75
CA PRO A 452 53.95 4.59 -3.17
C PRO A 452 52.84 5.62 -3.60
N ASP A 453 52.73 6.85 -3.09
CA ASP A 453 53.49 8.03 -3.54
C ASP A 453 53.25 9.25 -2.63
N ALA A 454 54.26 10.12 -2.62
CA ALA A 454 54.52 11.28 -1.77
C ALA A 454 53.61 12.50 -2.07
N HIS A 455 53.45 13.50 -1.17
CA HIS A 455 54.32 14.68 -1.00
C HIS A 455 53.65 15.72 -0.05
N PRO A 456 54.33 16.81 0.40
CA PRO A 456 54.38 17.18 1.84
C PRO A 456 53.77 18.54 2.27
N ILE A 457 53.75 18.74 3.61
CA ILE A 457 54.00 19.99 4.40
C ILE A 457 53.04 21.20 4.23
N LEU A 458 52.23 21.51 5.25
CA LEU A 458 52.41 22.66 6.17
C LEU A 458 51.20 22.82 7.12
N ALA A 459 51.53 22.95 8.40
CA ALA A 459 50.63 23.34 9.48
C ALA A 459 50.35 24.85 9.46
N ALA A 460 49.19 25.26 9.96
CA ALA A 460 49.07 26.42 10.85
C ALA A 460 47.76 26.34 11.65
N ASP A 461 47.92 26.23 12.97
CA ASP A 461 46.88 26.49 13.98
C ASP A 461 46.39 27.96 13.90
N GLY A 462 45.14 28.20 14.27
CA GLY A 462 44.64 29.57 14.43
C GLY A 462 43.14 29.69 14.74
N HIS A 463 42.77 29.46 15.99
CA HIS A 463 41.58 30.03 16.63
C HIS A 463 41.99 30.47 18.05
N PRO A 464 41.23 31.31 18.79
CA PRO A 464 40.00 32.05 18.44
C PRO A 464 40.05 33.53 18.94
N GLU A 465 38.98 34.30 18.72
CA GLU A 465 38.23 35.14 19.70
C GLU A 465 38.07 36.55 19.08
N LEU A 466 37.07 37.40 19.34
CA LEU A 466 35.73 37.35 19.94
C LEU A 466 35.17 38.80 19.77
N GLY A 467 33.87 38.96 19.45
CA GLY A 467 33.08 40.19 19.61
C GLY A 467 33.33 41.33 18.61
N SER A 468 32.43 42.25 18.31
CA SER A 468 31.03 42.49 18.72
C SER A 468 30.46 43.52 17.72
N ASP A 469 29.14 43.48 17.53
CA ASP A 469 28.23 44.56 17.13
C ASP A 469 28.35 45.31 15.79
N GLY A 470 27.21 45.40 15.08
CA GLY A 470 26.96 46.44 14.08
C GLY A 470 26.02 46.06 12.93
N HIS A 471 24.71 46.03 13.17
CA HIS A 471 23.70 46.26 12.11
C HIS A 471 23.43 47.78 11.98
N PRO A 472 22.66 48.28 10.99
CA PRO A 472 22.52 47.90 9.56
C PRO A 472 22.51 49.13 8.62
N VAL A 473 22.63 48.97 7.30
CA VAL A 473 22.12 49.96 6.31
C VAL A 473 21.61 49.24 5.05
N PRO A 474 20.42 49.60 4.52
CA PRO A 474 19.87 49.08 3.27
C PRO A 474 20.28 49.93 2.06
N GLY A 475 20.55 49.28 0.92
CA GLY A 475 20.79 49.94 -0.36
C GLY A 475 19.66 49.65 -1.35
N THR A 476 18.87 50.67 -1.64
CA THR A 476 18.00 50.83 -2.82
C THR A 476 18.84 51.20 -4.04
N VAL A 477 18.62 50.56 -5.19
CA VAL A 477 17.95 51.08 -6.42
C VAL A 477 17.49 49.88 -7.24
#